data_AF-A0A348V3U9-F1
#
_entry.id   AF-A0A348V3U9-F1
#
_cell.length_a   1.000
_cell.length_b   1.000
_cell.length_c   1.000
_cell.angle_alpha   90.00
_cell.angle_beta   90.00
_cell.angle_gamma   90.00
#
_symmetry.space_group_name_H-M   'P 1'
#
loop_
_entity.id
_entity.type
_entity.pdbx_description
1 polymer ?
#
loop_
_entity_poly.entity_id
_entity_poly.type
_entity_poly.pdbx_seq_one_letter_code
_entity_poly.pdbx_strand_id
1 'polypeptide(L)' 'FPTQGCNVLAISQRRVVILKGNPVTAQLLRQAGCFVYELTGEEIAFKGSGGPTCLTRPLFRL' A
#
# COMPACT_ATOMS: atom_id res chain seq x y z
N PHE A 1 5.41 9.30 10.06
CA PHE A 1 4.15 8.87 9.41
C PHE A 1 3.68 7.54 10.02
N PRO A 2 2.85 7.57 11.07
CA PRO A 2 2.56 6.38 11.89
C PRO A 2 1.80 5.27 11.16
N THR A 3 0.92 5.63 10.21
CA THR A 3 0.07 4.65 9.52
C THR A 3 0.61 4.19 8.16
N GLN A 4 1.71 4.80 7.68
CA GLN A 4 2.26 4.56 6.33
C GLN A 4 1.26 4.82 5.18
N GLY A 5 0.34 5.77 5.35
CA GLY A 5 -0.79 5.96 4.42
C GLY A 5 -0.43 6.42 2.99
N CYS A 6 0.76 6.95 2.76
CA CYS A 6 1.27 7.25 1.41
C CYS A 6 2.09 6.09 0.80
N ASN A 7 2.37 5.05 1.59
CA ASN A 7 3.18 3.91 1.18
C ASN A 7 2.31 2.91 0.41
N VAL A 8 2.04 3.25 -0.86
CA VAL A 8 1.12 2.52 -1.73
C VAL A 8 1.94 1.87 -2.85
N LEU A 9 1.95 0.54 -2.90
CA LEU A 9 2.66 -0.22 -3.92
C LEU A 9 1.74 -0.47 -5.11
N ALA A 10 2.02 0.16 -6.26
CA ALA A 10 1.36 -0.19 -7.52
C ALA A 10 1.90 -1.52 -8.05
N ILE A 11 1.04 -2.50 -8.31
CA ILE A 11 1.44 -3.83 -8.84
C ILE A 11 1.04 -4.03 -10.30
N SER A 12 0.07 -3.26 -10.80
CA SER A 12 -0.24 -3.09 -12.23
C SER A 12 -1.05 -1.81 -12.42
N GLN A 13 -1.41 -1.47 -13.65
CA GLN A 13 -2.23 -0.29 -13.93
C GLN A 13 -3.51 -0.30 -13.07
N ARG A 14 -3.67 0.75 -12.25
CA ARG A 14 -4.79 0.92 -11.32
C ARG A 14 -5.00 -0.25 -10.35
N ARG A 15 -3.98 -1.05 -10.06
CA ARG A 15 -4.03 -2.05 -8.97
C ARG A 15 -2.92 -1.78 -7.97
N VAL A 16 -3.30 -1.58 -6.72
CA VAL A 16 -2.39 -1.12 -5.67
C VAL A 16 -2.56 -1.92 -4.38
N VAL A 17 -1.48 -1.99 -3.59
CA VAL A 17 -1.44 -2.59 -2.26
C VAL A 17 -1.16 -1.48 -1.24
N ILE A 18 -1.94 -1.42 -0.17
CA ILE A 18 -1.79 -0.48 0.95
C ILE A 18 -1.88 -1.24 2.28
N LEU A 19 -1.31 -0.69 3.36
CA LEU A 19 -1.57 -1.22 4.71
C LEU A 19 -3.00 -0.92 5.16
N LYS A 20 -3.63 -1.92 5.78
CA LYS A 20 -4.88 -1.76 6.52
C LYS A 20 -4.71 -0.67 7.59
N GLY A 21 -5.78 0.09 7.85
CA GLY A 21 -5.75 1.23 8.78
C GLY A 21 -5.62 2.60 8.11
N ASN A 22 -5.63 2.66 6.77
CA ASN A 22 -5.62 3.90 5.99
C ASN A 22 -6.91 4.07 5.16
N PRO A 23 -8.10 4.19 5.81
CA PRO A 23 -9.39 4.15 5.13
C PRO A 23 -9.60 5.32 4.17
N VAL A 24 -9.15 6.53 4.53
CA VAL A 24 -9.26 7.72 3.67
C VAL A 24 -8.45 7.55 2.39
N THR A 25 -7.18 7.13 2.49
CA THR A 25 -6.35 6.85 1.31
C THR A 25 -6.97 5.75 0.45
N ALA A 26 -7.40 4.64 1.07
CA ALA A 26 -8.00 3.52 0.33
C ALA A 26 -9.27 3.94 -0.42
N GLN A 27 -10.11 4.78 0.20
CA GLN A 27 -11.31 5.31 -0.44
C GLN A 27 -11.00 6.26 -1.60
N LEU A 28 -10.06 7.20 -1.42
CA LEU A 28 -9.65 8.12 -2.48
C LEU A 28 -9.04 7.37 -3.68
N LEU A 29 -8.25 6.33 -3.43
CA LEU A 29 -7.71 5.47 -4.48
C LEU A 29 -8.81 4.72 -5.23
N ARG A 30 -9.81 4.16 -4.51
CA ARG A 30 -10.98 3.52 -5.13
C ARG A 30 -11.78 4.50 -5.99
N GLN A 31 -12.01 5.72 -5.50
CA GLN A 31 -12.70 6.78 -6.24
C GLN A 31 -11.93 7.22 -7.49
N ALA A 32 -10.60 7.21 -7.44
CA ALA A 32 -9.74 7.43 -8.60
C ALA A 32 -9.71 6.25 -9.60
N GLY A 33 -10.47 5.17 -9.34
CA GLY A 33 -10.60 4.02 -10.21
C GLY A 33 -9.56 2.92 -9.96
N CYS A 34 -8.86 2.93 -8.83
CA CYS A 34 -7.94 1.87 -8.45
C CYS A 34 -8.65 0.70 -7.77
N PHE A 35 -8.25 -0.52 -8.12
CA PHE A 35 -8.47 -1.70 -7.29
C PHE A 35 -7.44 -1.69 -6.15
N VAL A 36 -7.92 -1.77 -4.91
CA VAL A 36 -7.10 -1.63 -3.70
C VAL A 36 -7.10 -2.94 -2.91
N TYR A 37 -5.91 -3.56 -2.80
CA TYR A 37 -5.63 -4.66 -1.88
C TYR A 37 -5.15 -4.08 -0.54
N GLU A 38 -5.67 -4.59 0.57
CA GLU A 38 -5.26 -4.19 1.93
C GLU A 38 -4.46 -5.31 2.60
N LEU A 39 -3.28 -4.95 3.12
CA LEU A 39 -2.36 -5.86 3.82
C LEU A 39 -2.35 -5.53 5.32
N THR A 40 -2.45 -6.55 6.18
CA THR A 40 -2.25 -6.43 7.64
C THR A 40 -0.77 -6.20 7.95
N GLY A 41 -0.45 -5.12 8.66
CA GLY A 41 0.91 -4.60 8.85
C GLY A 41 1.47 -4.76 10.26
N GLU A 42 0.72 -5.34 11.20
CA GLU A 42 1.01 -5.39 12.64
C GLU A 42 2.41 -5.95 12.93
N GLU A 43 2.75 -7.06 12.30
CA GLU A 43 3.99 -7.79 12.57
C GLU A 43 5.13 -7.45 11.61
N ILE A 44 4.81 -7.16 10.34
CA ILE A 44 5.80 -7.08 9.26
C ILE A 44 6.12 -5.65 8.81
N ALA A 45 5.27 -4.68 9.17
CA ALA A 45 5.34 -3.33 8.62
C ALA A 45 5.52 -2.27 9.73
N PHE A 46 4.58 -2.19 10.67
CA PHE A 46 4.55 -1.13 11.68
C PHE A 46 5.75 -1.15 12.62
N LYS A 47 6.20 -2.35 13.05
CA LYS A 47 7.40 -2.51 13.90
C LYS A 47 8.68 -1.99 13.22
N GLY A 48 8.80 -2.23 11.91
CA GLY A 48 9.90 -1.73 11.08
C GLY A 48 9.70 -0.33 10.53
N SER A 49 8.57 0.33 10.85
CA SER A 49 8.18 1.65 10.31
C SER A 49 8.20 1.75 8.78
N GLY A 50 7.95 0.64 8.07
CA GLY A 50 7.95 0.57 6.61
C GLY A 50 6.59 0.09 6.08
N GLY A 51 6.26 0.46 4.84
CA GLY A 51 5.06 -0.04 4.15
C GLY A 51 5.38 -0.90 2.93
N PRO A 52 4.36 -1.29 2.14
CA PRO A 52 4.48 -2.14 0.96
C PRO A 52 5.62 -1.81 -0.01
N THR A 53 5.90 -0.53 -0.26
CA THR A 53 6.99 -0.10 -1.15
C THR A 53 8.37 -0.29 -0.52
N CYS A 54 8.48 -0.22 0.82
CA CYS A 54 9.74 -0.46 1.54
C CYS A 54 10.05 -1.95 1.65
N LEU A 55 9.02 -2.80 1.68
CA LEU A 55 9.14 -4.26 1.78
C LEU A 55 9.38 -4.94 0.43
N THR A 56 9.41 -4.17 -0.67
CA THR A 56 9.50 -4.74 -2.02
C THR A 56 10.62 -4.10 -2.83
N ARG A 57 11.24 -4.91 -3.67
CA ARG A 57 12.23 -4.48 -4.67
C ARG A 57 11.79 -4.99 -6.04
N PRO A 58 11.07 -4.19 -6.85
CA PRO A 58 10.63 -4.62 -8.18
C PRO A 58 11.83 -4.99 -9.05
N LEU A 59 11.82 -6.20 -9.61
CA LEU A 59 12.88 -6.66 -10.53
C LEU A 59 12.57 -6.31 -11.99
N PHE A 60 11.29 -6.27 -12.34
CA PHE A 60 10.81 -6.05 -13.70
C PHE A 60 9.39 -5.49 -13.68
N ARG A 61 9.05 -4.65 -14.68
CA ARG A 61 7.69 -4.20 -14.99
C ARG A 61 7.53 -4.15 -16.51
N LEU A 62 6.39 -4.64 -16.99
CA LEU A 62 5.95 -4.55 -18.39
C LEU A 62 5.07 -3.33 -18.60
#